data_AF-A0A1H9JGF9-F1
#
_entry.id   AF-A0A1H9JGF9-F1
#
_cell.length_a   1.000
_cell.length_b   1.000
_cell.length_c   1.000
_cell.angle_alpha   90.00
_cell.angle_beta   90.00
_cell.angle_gamma   90.00
#
_symmetry.space_group_name_H-M   'P 1'
#
loop_
_entity.id
_entity.type
_entity.pdbx_description
1 polymer ?
#
loop_
_entity_poly.entity_id
_entity_poly.type
_entity_poly.pdbx_seq_one_letter_code
_entity_poly.pdbx_strand_id
1 'polypeptide(L)'
;MKKKLLLVTGVVLVVLLALFGRDLLGLYRLQDYLDTTTQAYEAEGPWPQTADACLACHGKQGSSLHQRYPSLAGQPADYLKTQLHTFASGQRMNPNMQPLAMSLTEKQIFELSDYYARQPALDNHGFDPDPALRAQGGKLAAAGACMACHGEHLLGQGPFPRLAGQGADYLLAQLDAFAEGRRTDPSGSMQAISATLSPADRKALAHYLASLATAPK
;
A
#
# COMPACT_ATOMS: atom_id res chain seq x y z
N MET A 1 -17.66 -58.89 30.20
CA MET A 1 -17.97 -57.45 30.43
C MET A 1 -16.94 -56.52 29.83
N LYS A 2 -15.63 -56.68 30.09
CA LYS A 2 -14.55 -55.82 29.55
C LYS A 2 -14.54 -55.67 28.01
N LYS A 3 -14.73 -56.77 27.25
CA LYS A 3 -14.78 -56.71 25.77
C LYS A 3 -15.97 -55.89 25.22
N LYS A 4 -17.14 -56.00 25.85
CA LYS A 4 -18.32 -55.20 25.46
C LYS A 4 -18.12 -53.72 25.79
N LEU A 5 -17.51 -53.42 26.94
CA LEU A 5 -17.19 -52.05 27.34
C LEU A 5 -16.23 -51.38 26.34
N LEU A 6 -15.15 -52.07 25.94
CA LEU A 6 -14.19 -51.59 24.94
C LEU A 6 -14.82 -51.33 23.56
N LEU A 7 -15.77 -52.19 23.17
CA LEU A 7 -16.44 -52.07 21.88
C LEU A 7 -17.41 -50.88 21.88
N VAL A 8 -18.12 -50.65 22.98
CA VAL A 8 -18.99 -49.47 23.16
C VAL A 8 -18.17 -48.18 23.20
N THR A 9 -17.07 -48.11 23.94
CA THR A 9 -16.21 -46.91 23.94
C THR A 9 -15.60 -46.63 22.58
N GLY A 10 -15.17 -47.67 21.84
CA GLY A 10 -14.68 -47.52 20.47
C GLY A 10 -15.74 -46.93 19.53
N VAL A 11 -16.98 -47.42 19.57
CA VAL A 11 -18.08 -46.90 18.75
C VAL A 11 -18.40 -45.45 19.12
N VAL A 12 -18.44 -45.11 20.41
CA VAL A 12 -18.69 -43.73 20.87
C VAL A 12 -17.59 -42.78 20.37
N LEU A 13 -16.32 -43.16 20.46
CA LEU A 13 -15.20 -42.37 19.94
C LEU A 13 -15.29 -42.13 18.43
N VAL A 14 -15.64 -43.17 17.67
CA VAL A 14 -15.81 -43.05 16.21
C VAL A 14 -16.97 -42.11 15.87
N VAL A 15 -18.11 -42.23 16.56
CA VAL A 15 -19.26 -41.34 16.36
C VAL A 15 -18.91 -39.89 16.74
N LEU A 16 -18.19 -39.67 17.84
CA LEU A 16 -17.75 -38.33 18.23
C LEU A 16 -16.76 -37.72 17.22
N LEU A 17 -15.80 -38.51 16.72
CA LEU A 17 -14.87 -38.06 15.68
C LEU A 17 -15.59 -37.76 14.36
N ALA A 18 -16.59 -38.55 13.98
CA ALA A 18 -17.37 -38.32 12.78
C ALA A 18 -18.25 -37.07 12.86
N LEU A 19 -18.84 -36.80 14.04
CA LEU A 19 -19.73 -35.66 14.26
C LEU A 19 -18.97 -34.35 14.54
N PHE A 20 -17.88 -34.40 15.31
CA PHE A 20 -17.21 -33.19 15.84
C PHE A 20 -15.74 -33.08 15.43
N GLY A 21 -15.12 -34.13 14.88
CA GLY A 21 -13.68 -34.15 14.59
C GLY A 21 -13.26 -33.09 13.57
N ARG A 22 -14.11 -32.81 12.58
CA ARG A 22 -13.86 -31.75 11.58
C ARG A 22 -13.86 -30.36 12.21
N ASP A 23 -14.84 -30.06 13.07
CA ASP A 23 -14.95 -28.76 13.72
C ASP A 23 -13.84 -28.55 14.75
N LEU A 24 -13.50 -29.60 15.52
CA LEU A 24 -12.34 -29.61 16.42
C LEU A 24 -11.02 -29.35 15.67
N LEU A 25 -10.83 -29.98 14.50
CA LEU A 25 -9.66 -29.73 13.66
C LEU A 25 -9.66 -28.31 13.09
N GLY A 26 -10.83 -27.78 12.73
CA GLY A 26 -10.99 -26.40 12.28
C GLY A 26 -10.63 -25.39 13.36
N LEU A 27 -11.13 -25.59 14.58
CA LEU A 27 -10.80 -24.77 15.74
C LEU A 27 -9.32 -24.87 16.11
N TYR A 28 -8.73 -26.06 16.09
CA TYR A 28 -7.30 -26.24 16.34
C TYR A 28 -6.44 -25.47 15.32
N ARG A 29 -6.78 -25.55 14.03
CA ARG A 29 -6.06 -24.80 12.98
C ARG A 29 -6.23 -23.29 13.10
N LEU A 30 -7.43 -22.84 13.48
CA LEU A 30 -7.68 -21.42 13.73
C LEU A 30 -6.87 -20.94 14.94
N GLN A 31 -6.85 -21.72 16.02
CA GLN A 31 -6.06 -21.41 17.22
C GLN A 31 -4.58 -21.33 16.89
N ASP A 32 -4.03 -22.31 16.17
CA ASP A 32 -2.62 -22.31 15.73
C ASP A 32 -2.28 -21.10 14.86
N TYR A 33 -3.18 -20.73 13.94
CA TYR A 33 -3.04 -19.51 13.14
C TYR A 33 -3.08 -18.24 14.02
N LEU A 34 -3.98 -18.16 14.99
CA LEU A 34 -4.07 -17.02 15.91
C LEU A 34 -2.83 -16.92 16.81
N ASP A 35 -2.33 -18.04 17.33
CA ASP A 35 -1.15 -18.07 18.21
C ASP A 35 0.11 -17.67 17.44
N THR A 36 0.29 -18.21 16.23
CA THR A 36 1.44 -17.87 15.37
C THR A 36 1.40 -16.41 14.91
N THR A 37 0.23 -15.89 14.55
CA THR A 37 0.09 -14.47 14.18
C THR A 37 0.27 -13.54 15.37
N THR A 38 -0.21 -13.92 16.56
CA THR A 38 -0.03 -13.14 17.80
C THR A 38 1.44 -13.12 18.21
N GLN A 39 2.14 -14.25 18.18
CA GLN A 39 3.57 -14.30 18.48
C GLN A 39 4.41 -13.48 17.49
N ALA A 40 4.09 -13.55 16.20
CA ALA A 40 4.76 -12.72 15.19
C ALA A 40 4.51 -11.23 15.43
N TYR A 41 3.27 -10.87 15.78
CA TYR A 41 2.89 -9.50 16.11
C TYR A 41 3.62 -9.01 17.36
N GLU A 42 3.62 -9.76 18.46
CA GLU A 42 4.30 -9.38 19.71
C GLU A 42 5.83 -9.24 19.54
N ALA A 43 6.43 -10.01 18.63
CA ALA A 43 7.86 -9.91 18.33
C ALA A 43 8.26 -8.56 17.70
N GLU A 44 7.33 -7.85 17.06
CA GLU A 44 7.56 -6.53 16.48
C GLU A 44 7.51 -5.38 17.53
N GLY A 45 7.11 -5.68 18.78
CA GLY A 45 7.18 -4.76 19.92
C GLY A 45 5.82 -4.47 20.60
N PRO A 46 5.81 -3.62 21.65
CA PRO A 46 4.61 -3.34 22.44
C PRO A 46 3.53 -2.63 21.60
N TRP A 47 2.28 -3.04 21.79
CA TRP A 47 1.11 -2.39 21.21
C TRP A 47 0.95 -0.94 21.74
N PRO A 48 0.51 0.02 20.90
CA PRO A 48 0.23 -0.12 19.46
C PRO A 48 1.51 0.02 18.63
N GLN A 49 1.65 -0.82 17.62
CA GLN A 49 2.78 -0.70 16.71
C GLN A 49 2.55 0.41 15.71
N THR A 50 3.64 1.05 15.31
CA THR A 50 3.60 2.20 14.43
C THR A 50 3.01 1.87 13.05
N ALA A 51 3.18 0.63 12.59
CA ALA A 51 2.60 0.12 11.35
C ALA A 51 1.06 -0.04 11.43
N ASP A 52 0.49 -0.29 12.60
CA ASP A 52 -0.97 -0.42 12.79
C ASP A 52 -1.70 0.90 12.53
N ALA A 53 -1.06 2.03 12.86
CA ALA A 53 -1.59 3.35 12.56
C ALA A 53 -1.62 3.61 11.04
N CYS A 54 -0.66 3.05 10.29
CA CYS A 54 -0.59 3.21 8.84
C CYS A 54 -1.69 2.43 8.12
N LEU A 55 -2.02 1.23 8.62
CA LEU A 55 -3.02 0.32 8.06
C LEU A 55 -4.38 1.00 7.86
N ALA A 56 -4.80 1.85 8.81
CA ALA A 56 -6.12 2.49 8.81
C ALA A 56 -6.38 3.34 7.54
N CYS A 57 -5.33 3.92 6.96
CA CYS A 57 -5.45 4.76 5.76
C CYS A 57 -4.82 4.10 4.53
N HIS A 58 -3.67 3.45 4.68
CA HIS A 58 -2.88 2.91 3.58
C HIS A 58 -3.21 1.45 3.24
N GLY A 59 -4.10 0.81 4.01
CA GLY A 59 -4.57 -0.55 3.76
C GLY A 59 -3.57 -1.62 4.17
N LYS A 60 -4.01 -2.88 4.05
CA LYS A 60 -3.23 -4.06 4.48
C LYS A 60 -1.90 -4.09 3.72
N GLN A 61 -0.79 -4.19 4.44
CA GLN A 61 0.57 -4.17 3.87
C GLN A 61 0.85 -2.93 3.01
N GLY A 62 0.12 -1.82 3.23
CA GLY A 62 0.26 -0.60 2.43
C GLY A 62 -0.43 -0.67 1.06
N SER A 63 -1.33 -1.63 0.84
CA SER A 63 -2.18 -1.69 -0.36
C SER A 63 -3.52 -1.01 -0.08
N SER A 64 -3.63 0.27 -0.49
CA SER A 64 -4.82 1.08 -0.25
C SER A 64 -5.93 0.70 -1.24
N LEU A 65 -7.15 0.60 -0.72
CA LEU A 65 -8.37 0.44 -1.54
C LEU A 65 -9.07 1.78 -1.81
N HIS A 66 -8.53 2.89 -1.26
CA HIS A 66 -9.09 4.22 -1.40
C HIS A 66 -8.31 5.06 -2.40
N GLN A 67 -9.00 5.76 -3.29
CA GLN A 67 -8.35 6.57 -4.32
C GLN A 67 -7.57 7.77 -3.77
N ARG A 68 -7.88 8.23 -2.55
CA ARG A 68 -7.23 9.39 -1.90
C ARG A 68 -6.03 9.05 -1.04
N TYR A 69 -6.01 7.86 -0.45
CA TYR A 69 -4.88 7.41 0.36
C TYR A 69 -3.94 6.60 -0.52
N PRO A 70 -2.66 6.98 -0.62
CA PRO A 70 -1.77 6.32 -1.55
C PRO A 70 -1.43 4.91 -1.06
N SER A 71 -1.33 3.96 -1.98
CA SER A 71 -0.67 2.69 -1.74
C SER A 71 0.83 2.91 -1.54
N LEU A 72 1.35 2.37 -0.45
CA LEU A 72 2.77 2.37 -0.06
C LEU A 72 3.50 1.11 -0.53
N ALA A 73 2.77 0.00 -0.69
CA ALA A 73 3.32 -1.28 -1.11
C ALA A 73 4.10 -1.17 -2.42
N GLY A 74 5.35 -1.66 -2.42
CA GLY A 74 6.24 -1.64 -3.57
C GLY A 74 6.63 -0.22 -4.04
N GLN A 75 6.53 0.80 -3.19
CA GLN A 75 7.21 2.07 -3.44
C GLN A 75 8.71 1.94 -3.13
N PRO A 76 9.60 2.66 -3.84
CA PRO A 76 11.02 2.68 -3.49
C PRO A 76 11.25 3.14 -2.05
N ALA A 77 12.10 2.43 -1.31
CA ALA A 77 12.40 2.74 0.08
C ALA A 77 12.96 4.16 0.26
N ASP A 78 13.84 4.61 -0.64
CA ASP A 78 14.42 5.96 -0.61
C ASP A 78 13.36 7.05 -0.79
N TYR A 79 12.39 6.81 -1.67
CA TYR A 79 11.25 7.70 -1.84
C TYR A 79 10.41 7.76 -0.56
N LEU A 80 10.03 6.61 0.01
CA LEU A 80 9.23 6.55 1.24
C LEU A 80 9.92 7.26 2.40
N LYS A 81 11.22 6.99 2.60
CA LYS A 81 12.04 7.64 3.61
C LYS A 81 12.05 9.16 3.43
N THR A 82 12.29 9.62 2.21
CA THR A 82 12.26 11.05 1.89
C THR A 82 10.90 11.66 2.19
N GLN A 83 9.80 11.01 1.81
CA GLN A 83 8.46 11.53 2.08
C GLN A 83 8.19 11.64 3.58
N LEU A 84 8.52 10.61 4.37
CA LEU A 84 8.37 10.64 5.82
C LEU A 84 9.18 11.79 6.46
N HIS A 85 10.44 12.00 6.05
CA HIS A 85 11.22 13.15 6.54
C HIS A 85 10.61 14.50 6.12
N THR A 86 10.12 14.64 4.89
CA THR A 86 9.48 15.89 4.44
C THR A 86 8.19 16.19 5.19
N PHE A 87 7.42 15.15 5.58
CA PHE A 87 6.26 15.32 6.45
C PHE A 87 6.70 15.70 7.88
N ALA A 88 7.66 14.98 8.46
CA ALA A 88 8.15 15.24 9.82
C ALA A 88 8.74 16.65 9.99
N SER A 89 9.42 17.17 8.96
CA SER A 89 9.97 18.53 8.95
C SER A 89 8.96 19.61 8.56
N GLY A 90 7.76 19.25 8.11
CA GLY A 90 6.75 20.19 7.60
C GLY A 90 7.01 20.74 6.19
N GLN A 91 8.09 20.32 5.52
CA GLN A 91 8.36 20.67 4.12
C GLN A 91 7.24 20.20 3.18
N ARG A 92 6.66 19.02 3.47
CA ARG A 92 5.43 18.54 2.86
C ARG A 92 4.33 18.59 3.90
N MET A 93 3.34 19.44 3.69
CA MET A 93 2.23 19.60 4.63
C MET A 93 1.07 18.65 4.27
N ASN A 94 0.59 17.91 5.27
CA ASN A 94 -0.67 17.20 5.21
C ASN A 94 -1.20 17.02 6.64
N PRO A 95 -2.46 17.41 6.94
CA PRO A 95 -2.98 17.43 8.30
C PRO A 95 -3.03 16.04 8.95
N ASN A 96 -3.06 14.96 8.15
CA ASN A 96 -3.08 13.59 8.66
C ASN A 96 -1.66 13.04 8.78
N MET A 97 -0.83 13.16 7.74
CA MET A 97 0.50 12.53 7.71
C MET A 97 1.57 13.28 8.51
N GLN A 98 1.47 14.60 8.65
CA GLN A 98 2.48 15.38 9.35
C GLN A 98 2.58 15.02 10.84
N PRO A 99 1.49 14.99 11.64
CA PRO A 99 1.57 14.59 13.05
C PRO A 99 2.09 13.16 13.24
N LEU A 100 1.70 12.24 12.35
CA LEU A 100 2.17 10.87 12.37
C LEU A 100 3.67 10.80 12.12
N ALA A 101 4.15 11.44 11.05
CA ALA A 101 5.58 11.44 10.70
C ALA A 101 6.45 12.12 11.78
N MET A 102 5.96 13.19 12.42
CA MET A 102 6.66 13.88 13.50
C MET A 102 6.85 13.00 14.76
N SER A 103 6.02 11.98 14.94
CA SER A 103 6.13 11.04 16.07
C SER A 103 7.12 9.89 15.83
N LEU A 104 7.60 9.74 14.59
CA LEU A 104 8.51 8.66 14.21
C LEU A 104 9.95 8.99 14.59
N THR A 105 10.64 7.99 15.12
CA THR A 105 12.11 8.00 15.20
C THR A 105 12.73 7.72 13.84
N GLU A 106 14.00 8.08 13.67
CA GLU A 106 14.79 7.75 12.47
C GLU A 106 14.80 6.24 12.16
N LYS A 107 14.92 5.41 13.21
CA LYS A 107 14.87 3.94 13.07
C LYS A 107 13.52 3.49 12.52
N GLN A 108 12.41 4.02 13.04
CA GLN A 108 11.07 3.67 12.55
C GLN A 108 10.83 4.15 11.12
N ILE A 109 11.30 5.35 10.74
CA ILE A 109 11.21 5.83 9.36
C ILE A 109 11.93 4.84 8.41
N PHE A 110 13.13 4.40 8.78
CA PHE A 110 13.89 3.41 8.01
C PHE A 110 13.14 2.07 7.92
N GLU A 111 12.71 1.52 9.04
CA GLU A 111 12.05 0.21 9.10
C GLU A 111 10.73 0.17 8.34
N LEU A 112 9.88 1.20 8.49
CA LEU A 112 8.63 1.32 7.75
C LEU A 112 8.87 1.46 6.24
N SER A 113 9.88 2.25 5.84
CA SER A 113 10.22 2.45 4.43
C SER A 113 10.72 1.16 3.77
N ASP A 114 11.59 0.41 4.45
CA ASP A 114 12.07 -0.89 3.97
C ASP A 114 10.94 -1.94 3.95
N TYR A 115 10.11 -1.97 4.99
CA TYR A 115 8.97 -2.87 5.07
C TYR A 115 8.00 -2.71 3.90
N TYR A 116 7.53 -1.49 3.62
CA TYR A 116 6.56 -1.23 2.55
C TYR A 116 7.16 -1.42 1.15
N ALA A 117 8.46 -1.13 0.98
CA ALA A 117 9.15 -1.35 -0.27
C ALA A 117 9.22 -2.84 -0.66
N ARG A 118 9.25 -3.74 0.33
CA ARG A 118 9.25 -5.21 0.11
C ARG A 118 7.86 -5.80 -0.11
N GLN A 119 6.80 -5.05 0.15
CA GLN A 119 5.43 -5.56 -0.07
C GLN A 119 5.12 -5.60 -1.57
N PRO A 120 4.36 -6.61 -2.03
CA PRO A 120 3.94 -6.67 -3.42
C PRO A 120 3.02 -5.49 -3.75
N ALA A 121 3.35 -4.73 -4.79
CA ALA A 121 2.45 -3.71 -5.31
C ALA A 121 1.25 -4.36 -6.00
N LEU A 122 0.05 -3.94 -5.65
CA LEU A 122 -1.20 -4.42 -6.25
C LEU A 122 -1.78 -3.39 -7.23
N ASP A 123 -2.38 -3.89 -8.30
CA ASP A 123 -3.15 -3.10 -9.25
C ASP A 123 -4.31 -2.36 -8.54
N ASN A 124 -4.66 -1.18 -9.05
CA ASN A 124 -5.79 -0.40 -8.53
C ASN A 124 -7.12 -0.94 -9.06
N HIS A 125 -7.56 -2.08 -8.54
CA HIS A 125 -8.83 -2.70 -8.91
C HIS A 125 -10.07 -1.89 -8.50
N GLY A 126 -9.92 -0.93 -7.59
CA GLY A 126 -11.01 -0.06 -7.11
C GLY A 126 -11.25 1.17 -7.97
N PHE A 127 -10.62 1.28 -9.15
CA PHE A 127 -10.74 2.42 -10.05
C PHE A 127 -11.10 1.98 -11.46
N ASP A 128 -12.18 2.53 -11.99
CA ASP A 128 -12.55 2.41 -13.40
C ASP A 128 -12.20 3.71 -14.14
N PRO A 129 -11.17 3.72 -14.99
CA PRO A 129 -10.75 4.93 -15.69
C PRO A 129 -11.73 5.27 -16.82
N ASP A 130 -12.14 6.54 -16.89
CA ASP A 130 -12.74 7.07 -18.12
C ASP A 130 -11.84 6.77 -19.35
N PRO A 131 -12.34 6.09 -20.40
CA PRO A 131 -11.52 5.67 -21.53
C PRO A 131 -10.86 6.81 -22.31
N ALA A 132 -11.55 7.95 -22.44
CA ALA A 132 -11.02 9.11 -23.16
C ALA A 132 -9.90 9.78 -22.35
N LEU A 133 -10.10 9.94 -21.04
CA LEU A 133 -9.08 10.48 -20.14
C LEU A 133 -7.87 9.55 -20.06
N ARG A 134 -8.07 8.22 -19.98
CA ARG A 134 -6.99 7.24 -20.03
C ARG A 134 -6.17 7.35 -21.31
N ALA A 135 -6.82 7.46 -22.46
CA ALA A 135 -6.16 7.58 -23.75
C ALA A 135 -5.37 8.90 -23.88
N GLN A 136 -5.95 10.02 -23.44
CA GLN A 136 -5.27 11.31 -23.41
C GLN A 136 -4.07 11.29 -22.45
N GLY A 137 -4.26 10.77 -21.24
CA GLY A 137 -3.21 10.67 -20.23
C GLY A 137 -2.03 9.81 -20.70
N GLY A 138 -2.29 8.73 -21.44
CA GLY A 138 -1.22 7.92 -22.02
C GLY A 138 -0.36 8.69 -23.03
N LYS A 139 -0.99 9.51 -23.89
CA LYS A 139 -0.26 10.37 -24.83
C LYS A 139 0.57 11.43 -24.09
N LEU A 140 -0.01 12.06 -23.06
CA LEU A 140 0.68 13.04 -22.23
C LEU A 140 1.87 12.43 -21.49
N ALA A 141 1.70 11.23 -20.91
CA ALA A 141 2.77 10.54 -20.18
C ALA A 141 3.95 10.17 -21.09
N ALA A 142 3.66 9.76 -22.33
CA ALA A 142 4.68 9.51 -23.34
C ALA A 142 5.38 10.82 -23.78
N ALA A 143 4.62 11.86 -24.08
CA ALA A 143 5.15 13.15 -24.53
C ALA A 143 5.99 13.87 -23.46
N GLY A 144 5.56 13.78 -22.19
CA GLY A 144 6.28 14.34 -21.04
C GLY A 144 7.45 13.48 -20.57
N ALA A 145 7.77 12.38 -21.26
CA ALA A 145 8.85 11.47 -20.92
C ALA A 145 8.84 11.00 -19.46
N CYS A 146 7.66 10.76 -18.87
CA CYS A 146 7.54 10.47 -17.43
C CYS A 146 8.37 9.26 -16.99
N MET A 147 8.51 8.27 -17.87
CA MET A 147 9.31 7.05 -17.65
C MET A 147 10.82 7.35 -17.52
N ALA A 148 11.32 8.46 -18.06
CA ALA A 148 12.73 8.83 -17.94
C ALA A 148 13.17 9.01 -16.48
N CYS A 149 12.24 9.43 -15.61
CA CYS A 149 12.49 9.59 -14.19
C CYS A 149 11.78 8.49 -13.37
N HIS A 150 10.52 8.19 -13.68
CA HIS A 150 9.71 7.24 -12.92
C HIS A 150 9.93 5.76 -13.30
N GLY A 151 10.96 5.47 -14.09
CA GLY A 151 11.37 4.11 -14.43
C GLY A 151 10.48 3.43 -15.47
N GLU A 152 10.89 2.22 -15.84
CA GLU A 152 10.16 1.39 -16.79
C GLU A 152 8.74 1.09 -16.27
N HIS A 153 7.76 1.15 -17.17
CA HIS A 153 6.33 1.02 -16.85
C HIS A 153 5.84 1.96 -15.72
N LEU A 154 6.59 3.00 -15.36
CA LEU A 154 6.28 3.94 -14.28
C LEU A 154 6.24 3.26 -12.89
N LEU A 155 7.08 2.24 -12.71
CA LEU A 155 7.21 1.45 -11.49
C LEU A 155 8.07 2.10 -10.39
N GLY A 156 8.69 3.25 -10.68
CA GLY A 156 9.56 3.96 -9.76
C GLY A 156 10.99 3.42 -9.75
N GLN A 157 11.94 4.26 -9.38
CA GLN A 157 13.35 3.90 -9.20
C GLN A 157 14.06 4.90 -8.31
N GLY A 158 14.85 4.42 -7.34
CA GLY A 158 15.59 5.28 -6.40
C GLY A 158 14.69 6.32 -5.74
N PRO A 159 14.93 7.65 -5.92
CA PRO A 159 14.13 8.70 -5.31
C PRO A 159 12.80 8.96 -6.05
N PHE A 160 12.58 8.37 -7.23
CA PHE A 160 11.39 8.59 -8.05
C PHE A 160 10.30 7.57 -7.72
N PRO A 161 9.09 8.00 -7.35
CA PRO A 161 8.04 7.08 -6.92
C PRO A 161 7.47 6.25 -8.08
N ARG A 162 6.92 5.09 -7.71
CA ARG A 162 5.95 4.37 -8.52
C ARG A 162 4.71 5.24 -8.74
N LEU A 163 4.28 5.38 -9.98
CA LEU A 163 3.03 6.04 -10.36
C LEU A 163 1.96 5.04 -10.82
N ALA A 164 2.39 3.95 -11.44
CA ALA A 164 1.49 2.92 -11.95
C ALA A 164 0.64 2.32 -10.84
N GLY A 165 -0.68 2.20 -11.04
CA GLY A 165 -1.60 1.57 -10.09
C GLY A 165 -1.78 2.34 -8.78
N GLN A 166 -1.47 3.64 -8.76
CA GLN A 166 -1.72 4.50 -7.60
C GLN A 166 -3.16 5.04 -7.62
N GLY A 167 -3.69 5.49 -6.47
CA GLY A 167 -5.01 6.09 -6.38
C GLY A 167 -5.17 7.33 -7.28
N ALA A 168 -6.26 7.39 -8.06
CA ALA A 168 -6.48 8.46 -9.04
C ALA A 168 -6.64 9.84 -8.38
N ASP A 169 -7.41 9.93 -7.29
CA ASP A 169 -7.59 11.18 -6.55
C ASP A 169 -6.28 11.63 -5.91
N TYR A 170 -5.48 10.70 -5.38
CA TYR A 170 -4.17 10.99 -4.83
C TYR A 170 -3.25 11.58 -5.91
N LEU A 171 -3.15 10.92 -7.07
CA LEU A 171 -2.33 11.36 -8.19
C LEU A 171 -2.72 12.76 -8.67
N LEU A 172 -4.02 13.00 -8.87
CA LEU A 172 -4.53 14.32 -9.25
C LEU A 172 -4.15 15.37 -8.21
N ALA A 173 -4.42 15.09 -6.93
CA ALA A 173 -4.07 16.01 -5.84
C ALA A 173 -2.57 16.31 -5.75
N GLN A 174 -1.70 15.35 -6.10
CA GLN A 174 -0.25 15.58 -6.12
C GLN A 174 0.16 16.46 -7.30
N LEU A 175 -0.36 16.18 -8.50
CA LEU A 175 -0.08 16.99 -9.69
C LEU A 175 -0.56 18.43 -9.50
N ASP A 176 -1.75 18.64 -8.93
CA ASP A 176 -2.26 19.98 -8.59
C ASP A 176 -1.37 20.65 -7.53
N ALA A 177 -0.97 19.92 -6.48
CA ALA A 177 -0.10 20.48 -5.44
C ALA A 177 1.27 20.91 -5.98
N PHE A 178 1.85 20.16 -6.92
CA PHE A 178 3.08 20.57 -7.61
C PHE A 178 2.85 21.78 -8.51
N ALA A 179 1.79 21.79 -9.31
CA ALA A 179 1.48 22.90 -10.21
C ALA A 179 1.27 24.23 -9.45
N GLU A 180 0.70 24.16 -8.25
CA GLU A 180 0.44 25.31 -7.38
C GLU A 180 1.61 25.65 -6.43
N GLY A 181 2.71 24.88 -6.48
CA GLY A 181 3.86 25.07 -5.58
C GLY A 181 3.60 24.72 -4.11
N ARG A 182 2.45 24.10 -3.79
CA ARG A 182 2.14 23.57 -2.44
C ARG A 182 2.94 22.31 -2.10
N ARG A 183 3.50 21.65 -3.11
CA ARG A 183 4.43 20.54 -2.97
C ARG A 183 5.65 20.80 -3.84
N THR A 184 6.82 20.49 -3.30
CA THR A 184 8.10 20.57 -4.00
C THR A 184 8.80 19.22 -4.00
N ASP A 185 9.70 19.04 -4.95
CA ASP A 185 10.66 17.94 -4.98
C ASP A 185 12.08 18.53 -5.03
N PRO A 186 13.12 17.80 -4.57
CA PRO A 186 14.48 18.34 -4.49
C PRO A 186 15.03 18.89 -5.81
N SER A 187 14.57 18.37 -6.95
CA SER A 187 15.02 18.83 -8.28
C SER A 187 14.18 19.97 -8.86
N GLY A 188 13.00 20.24 -8.28
CA GLY A 188 12.00 21.16 -8.85
C GLY A 188 11.36 20.66 -10.15
N SER A 189 11.73 19.48 -10.65
CA SER A 189 11.28 18.97 -11.95
C SER A 189 9.77 18.73 -11.97
N MET A 190 9.19 18.16 -10.91
CA MET A 190 7.76 17.88 -10.88
C MET A 190 6.93 19.16 -10.77
N GLN A 191 7.43 20.18 -10.09
CA GLN A 191 6.81 21.51 -10.09
C GLN A 191 6.80 22.10 -11.50
N ALA A 192 7.96 22.11 -12.17
CA ALA A 192 8.08 22.66 -13.53
C ALA A 192 7.18 21.92 -14.53
N ILE A 193 7.20 20.59 -14.53
CA ILE A 193 6.35 19.76 -15.39
C ILE A 193 4.88 20.03 -15.10
N SER A 194 4.46 19.98 -13.83
CA SER A 194 3.05 20.11 -13.45
C SER A 194 2.48 21.50 -13.75
N ALA A 195 3.30 22.55 -13.68
CA ALA A 195 2.92 23.92 -14.02
C ALA A 195 2.61 24.12 -15.52
N THR A 196 3.18 23.29 -16.40
CA THR A 196 2.88 23.33 -17.85
C THR A 196 1.60 22.59 -18.23
N LEU A 197 1.05 21.77 -17.34
CA LEU A 197 -0.13 20.95 -17.60
C LEU A 197 -1.40 21.71 -17.23
N SER A 198 -2.40 21.68 -18.10
CA SER A 198 -3.73 22.19 -17.74
C SER A 198 -4.39 21.30 -16.65
N PRO A 199 -5.39 21.80 -15.92
CA PRO A 199 -6.16 20.97 -14.98
C PRO A 199 -6.76 19.71 -15.64
N ALA A 200 -7.19 19.82 -16.90
CA ALA A 200 -7.70 18.69 -17.67
C ALA A 200 -6.59 17.66 -17.98
N ASP A 201 -5.38 18.11 -18.31
CA ASP A 201 -4.24 17.22 -18.56
C ASP A 201 -3.81 16.49 -17.28
N ARG A 202 -3.78 17.18 -16.13
CA ARG A 202 -3.47 16.55 -14.84
C ARG A 202 -4.51 15.49 -14.47
N LYS A 203 -5.79 15.76 -14.73
CA LYS A 203 -6.85 14.75 -14.56
C LYS A 203 -6.68 13.57 -15.51
N ALA A 204 -6.38 13.81 -16.79
CA ALA A 204 -6.15 12.75 -17.76
C ALA A 204 -4.95 11.86 -17.38
N LEU A 205 -3.83 12.47 -16.95
CA LEU A 205 -2.67 11.76 -16.41
C LEU A 205 -3.04 10.92 -15.19
N ALA A 206 -3.77 11.47 -14.22
CA ALA A 206 -4.19 10.72 -13.04
C ALA A 206 -5.02 9.48 -13.41
N HIS A 207 -5.96 9.61 -14.35
CA HIS A 207 -6.74 8.47 -14.87
C HIS A 207 -5.86 7.42 -15.54
N TYR A 208 -4.91 7.84 -16.38
CA TYR A 208 -4.00 6.93 -17.05
C TYR A 208 -3.12 6.17 -16.05
N LEU A 209 -2.39 6.90 -15.20
CA LEU A 209 -1.42 6.35 -14.24
C LEU A 209 -2.08 5.40 -13.24
N ALA A 210 -3.25 5.76 -12.72
CA ALA A 210 -4.01 4.92 -11.80
C ALA A 210 -4.44 3.58 -12.41
N SER A 211 -4.54 3.53 -13.74
CA SER A 211 -5.06 2.38 -14.48
C SER A 211 -3.99 1.43 -15.02
N LEU A 212 -2.72 1.72 -14.73
CA LEU A 212 -1.58 0.89 -15.11
C LEU A 212 -1.41 -0.29 -14.16
N ALA A 213 -0.88 -1.39 -14.69
CA ALA A 213 -0.51 -2.56 -13.91
C ALA A 213 0.76 -2.30 -13.09
N THR A 214 0.86 -2.91 -11.91
CA THR A 214 2.00 -2.79 -10.98
C THR A 214 3.03 -3.90 -11.11
N ALA A 215 2.79 -4.86 -12.00
CA ALA A 215 3.73 -5.90 -12.39
C ALA A 215 3.69 -6.09 -13.92
N PRO A 216 4.83 -6.41 -14.57
CA PRO A 216 4.82 -6.83 -15.96
C PRO A 216 3.98 -8.11 -16.11
N LYS A 217 3.15 -8.17 -17.16
CA LYS A 217 2.38 -9.36 -17.54
C LYS A 217 3.21 -10.26 -18.44
#